data_AF-A0A7W0M7T6-F1
#
_entry.id   AF-A0A7W0M7T6-F1
#
_cell.length_a   1.000
_cell.length_b   1.000
_cell.length_c   1.000
_cell.angle_alpha   90.00
_cell.angle_beta   90.00
_cell.angle_gamma   90.00
#
_symmetry.space_group_name_H-M   'P 1'
#
loop_
_entity.id
_entity.type
_entity.pdbx_description
1 polymer ?
#
loop_
_entity_poly.entity_id
_entity_poly.type
_entity_poly.pdbx_seq_one_letter_code
_entity_poly.pdbx_strand_id
1 'polypeptide(L)'
;MAKIQPKSNEPKMVRVPAGVPRWVTPELIAHTLHVLQPYYETPLIAEDALEIMMGVRRLVEVLSRGDDDEAIRRPGSGQQP
;
A
#
# COMPACT_ATOMS: atom_id res chain seq x y z
N MET A 1 -10.35 21.50 -25.40
CA MET A 1 -9.84 21.84 -24.06
C MET A 1 -10.67 21.09 -23.03
N ALA A 2 -10.10 20.04 -22.41
CA ALA A 2 -10.80 19.28 -21.38
C ALA A 2 -10.88 20.11 -20.10
N LYS A 3 -12.10 20.39 -19.62
CA LYS A 3 -12.33 21.07 -18.35
C LYS A 3 -12.02 20.08 -17.22
N ILE A 4 -10.89 20.28 -16.55
CA ILE A 4 -10.59 19.59 -15.29
C ILE A 4 -11.55 20.19 -14.26
N GLN A 5 -12.62 19.46 -13.93
CA GLN A 5 -13.50 19.84 -12.83
C GLN A 5 -12.75 19.59 -11.52
N PRO A 6 -12.72 20.54 -10.57
CA PRO A 6 -12.17 20.27 -9.24
C PRO A 6 -13.06 19.23 -8.56
N LYS A 7 -12.54 18.03 -8.29
CA LYS A 7 -13.25 17.05 -7.46
C LYS A 7 -13.46 17.69 -6.08
N SER A 8 -14.72 17.79 -5.64
CA SER A 8 -15.09 18.35 -4.34
C SER A 8 -14.24 17.75 -3.24
N ASN A 9 -13.40 18.58 -2.65
CA ASN A 9 -12.46 18.24 -1.59
C ASN A 9 -13.13 18.39 -0.21
N GLU A 10 -14.39 17.98 -0.10
CA GLU A 10 -15.06 17.94 1.19
C GLU A 10 -14.43 16.80 2.00
N PRO A 11 -13.90 17.06 3.21
CA PRO A 11 -13.42 15.99 4.05
C PRO A 11 -14.64 15.20 4.48
N LYS A 12 -14.95 14.12 3.74
CA LYS A 12 -15.76 13.04 4.26
C LYS A 12 -15.07 12.68 5.56
N MET A 13 -15.76 12.83 6.70
CA MET A 13 -15.16 12.72 8.02
C MET A 13 -14.74 11.25 8.23
N VAL A 14 -13.56 10.90 7.73
CA VAL A 14 -13.02 9.54 7.77
C VAL A 14 -12.51 9.32 9.18
N ARG A 15 -13.15 8.40 9.90
CA ARG A 15 -12.71 8.02 11.23
C ARG A 15 -11.45 7.18 11.11
N VAL A 16 -10.43 7.54 11.87
CA VAL A 16 -9.22 6.74 12.01
C VAL A 16 -9.50 5.67 13.07
N PRO A 17 -9.32 4.37 12.76
CA PRO A 17 -9.47 3.30 13.75
C PRO A 17 -8.54 3.51 14.95
N ALA A 18 -8.94 3.03 16.13
CA ALA A 18 -8.14 3.17 17.34
C ALA A 18 -6.88 2.29 17.29
N GLY A 19 -5.82 2.70 18.01
CA GLY A 19 -4.60 1.89 18.16
C GLY A 19 -3.67 1.85 16.95
N VAL A 20 -3.87 2.73 15.97
CA VAL A 20 -3.04 2.80 14.76
C VAL A 20 -1.73 3.57 14.98
N PRO A 21 -0.69 3.34 14.14
CA PRO A 21 0.52 4.14 14.16
C PRO A 21 0.25 5.64 13.93
N ARG A 22 1.07 6.51 14.53
CA ARG A 22 0.89 7.98 14.48
C ARG A 22 0.94 8.59 13.07
N TRP A 23 1.56 7.89 12.13
CA TRP A 23 1.64 8.33 10.74
C TRP A 23 0.34 8.05 9.96
N VAL A 24 -0.58 7.26 10.50
CA VAL A 24 -1.89 7.02 9.90
C VAL A 24 -2.81 8.19 10.26
N THR A 25 -3.17 8.99 9.25
CA THR A 25 -4.05 10.16 9.41
C THR A 25 -5.38 9.96 8.68
N PRO A 26 -6.44 10.72 9.03
CA PRO A 26 -7.72 10.68 8.30
C PRO A 26 -7.55 10.94 6.80
N GLU A 27 -6.67 11.89 6.45
CA GLU A 27 -6.40 12.28 5.07
C GLU A 27 -5.73 11.15 4.30
N LEU A 28 -4.80 10.42 4.95
CA LEU A 28 -4.16 9.26 4.35
C LEU A 28 -5.16 8.13 4.10
N ILE A 29 -6.05 7.83 5.05
CA ILE A 29 -7.12 6.83 4.85
C ILE A 29 -8.04 7.27 3.71
N ALA A 30 -8.49 8.53 3.71
CA ALA A 30 -9.36 9.06 2.67
C ALA A 30 -8.69 8.98 1.27
N HIS A 31 -7.39 9.28 1.21
CA HIS A 31 -6.64 9.21 -0.03
C HIS A 31 -6.48 7.77 -0.52
N THR A 32 -6.14 6.83 0.38
CA THR A 32 -6.07 5.40 0.06
C THR A 32 -7.39 4.88 -0.49
N LEU A 33 -8.52 5.22 0.15
CA LEU A 33 -9.85 4.87 -0.35
C LEU A 33 -10.12 5.47 -1.73
N HIS A 34 -9.79 6.74 -1.94
CA HIS A 34 -10.00 7.41 -3.23
C HIS A 34 -9.24 6.73 -4.37
N VAL A 35 -7.99 6.34 -4.11
CA VAL A 35 -7.11 5.74 -5.11
C VAL A 35 -7.47 4.29 -5.38
N LEU A 36 -7.79 3.53 -4.34
CA LEU A 36 -7.97 2.08 -4.46
C LEU A 36 -9.40 1.68 -4.81
N GLN A 37 -10.43 2.42 -4.38
CA GLN A 37 -11.83 2.06 -4.63
C GLN A 37 -12.17 1.68 -6.08
N PRO A 38 -11.63 2.35 -7.13
CA PRO A 38 -11.91 1.98 -8.51
C PRO A 38 -11.50 0.55 -8.91
N TYR A 39 -10.58 -0.07 -8.15
CA TYR A 39 -10.07 -1.42 -8.42
C TYR A 39 -10.79 -2.51 -7.62
N TYR A 40 -11.76 -2.14 -6.78
CA TYR A 40 -12.52 -3.07 -5.95
C TYR A 40 -14.01 -2.98 -6.28
N GLU A 41 -14.63 -4.14 -6.54
CA GLU A 41 -16.08 -4.25 -6.78
C GLU A 41 -16.88 -3.92 -5.52
N THR A 42 -16.37 -4.29 -4.35
CA THR A 42 -17.00 -4.01 -3.06
C THR A 42 -16.52 -2.65 -2.52
N PRO A 43 -17.42 -1.82 -1.94
CA PRO A 43 -17.03 -0.57 -1.29
C PRO A 43 -16.03 -0.82 -0.16
N LEU A 44 -14.88 -0.15 -0.21
CA LEU A 44 -13.87 -0.18 0.82
C LEU A 44 -14.26 0.73 1.99
N ILE A 45 -14.02 0.26 3.22
CA ILE A 45 -14.17 1.03 4.45
C ILE A 45 -12.81 1.46 5.03
N ALA A 46 -12.82 2.32 6.05
CA ALA A 46 -11.60 2.86 6.64
C ALA A 46 -10.69 1.74 7.19
N GLU A 47 -11.28 0.68 7.70
CA GLU A 47 -10.63 -0.52 8.19
C GLU A 47 -9.89 -1.26 7.05
N ASP A 48 -10.50 -1.43 5.88
CA ASP A 48 -9.85 -2.06 4.72
C ASP A 48 -8.62 -1.26 4.27
N ALA A 49 -8.77 0.07 4.19
CA ALA A 49 -7.66 0.95 3.83
C ALA A 49 -6.50 0.85 4.84
N LEU A 50 -6.82 0.75 6.14
CA LEU A 50 -5.82 0.53 7.18
C LEU A 50 -5.12 -0.83 7.00
N GLU A 51 -5.87 -1.90 6.77
CA GLU A 51 -5.31 -3.24 6.56
C GLU A 51 -4.36 -3.27 5.36
N ILE A 52 -4.75 -2.65 4.24
CA ILE A 52 -3.91 -2.55 3.04
C ILE A 52 -2.59 -1.82 3.36
N MET A 53 -2.65 -0.66 4.02
CA MET A 53 -1.45 0.11 4.39
C MET A 53 -0.52 -0.67 5.31
N MET A 54 -1.07 -1.36 6.32
CA MET A 54 -0.29 -2.16 7.25
C MET A 54 0.29 -3.42 6.58
N GLY A 55 -0.45 -4.02 5.64
CA GLY A 55 0.02 -5.12 4.81
C GLY A 55 1.21 -4.74 3.95
N VAL A 56 1.14 -3.59 3.27
CA VAL A 56 2.26 -3.06 2.46
C VAL A 56 3.49 -2.78 3.34
N ARG A 57 3.31 -2.17 4.51
CA ARG A 57 4.41 -1.95 5.45
C ARG A 57 5.09 -3.28 5.82
N ARG A 58 4.32 -4.30 6.19
CA ARG A 58 4.86 -5.62 6.55
C ARG A 58 5.59 -6.26 5.38
N LEU A 59 5.05 -6.15 4.16
CA LEU A 59 5.70 -6.66 2.96
C LEU A 59 7.07 -6.00 2.74
N VAL A 60 7.13 -4.66 2.83
CA VAL A 60 8.40 -3.92 2.70
C VAL A 60 9.38 -4.32 3.79
N GLU A 61 8.93 -4.51 5.03
CA GLU A 61 9.78 -4.99 6.13
C GLU A 61 10.35 -6.38 5.84
N VAL A 62 9.58 -7.30 5.26
CA VAL A 62 10.06 -8.64 4.85
C VAL A 62 11.10 -8.52 3.73
N LEU A 63 10.81 -7.75 2.68
CA LEU A 63 11.72 -7.56 1.55
C LEU A 63 13.03 -6.86 1.95
N SER A 64 12.98 -5.97 2.94
CA SER A 64 14.15 -5.23 3.44
C SER A 64 15.04 -6.07 4.36
N ARG A 65 14.52 -7.18 4.89
CA ARG A 65 15.25 -8.17 5.70
C ARG A 65 15.91 -9.25 4.86
N GLY A 66 16.12 -9.02 3.57
CA GLY A 66 16.78 -9.96 2.67
C GLY A 66 18.19 -10.29 3.15
N ASP A 67 18.30 -11.29 4.01
CA ASP A 67 19.48 -12.15 4.16
C ASP A 67 19.55 -13.03 2.90
N ASP A 68 20.60 -12.83 2.12
CA ASP A 68 21.44 -13.87 1.49
C ASP A 68 20.81 -15.05 0.72
N ASP A 69 19.58 -14.96 0.21
CA ASP A 69 19.03 -15.99 -0.71
C ASP A 69 19.65 -15.97 -2.13
N GLU A 70 20.70 -15.16 -2.35
CA GLU A 70 21.64 -15.28 -3.47
C GLU A 70 22.58 -16.51 -3.36
N ALA A 71 22.40 -17.38 -2.36
CA ALA A 71 23.13 -18.64 -2.25
C ALA A 71 22.78 -19.66 -3.35
N ILE A 72 21.71 -19.47 -4.13
CA ILE A 72 21.37 -20.32 -5.28
C ILE A 72 22.04 -19.79 -6.57
N ARG A 73 23.34 -19.49 -6.54
CA ARG A 73 24.15 -19.58 -7.77
C ARG A 73 24.40 -21.06 -8.05
N ARG A 74 23.54 -21.69 -8.84
CA ARG A 74 23.95 -22.93 -9.51
C ARG A 74 25.14 -22.56 -10.42
N PRO A 75 26.32 -23.18 -10.26
CA PRO A 75 27.36 -23.06 -11.27
C PRO A 75 26.77 -23.59 -12.57
N GLY A 76 26.54 -22.71 -13.54
CA GLY A 76 26.18 -23.12 -14.88
C GLY A 76 27.35 -23.89 -15.48
N SER A 77 27.06 -24.99 -16.18
CA SER A 77 28.03 -25.92 -16.78
C SER A 77 29.00 -25.30 -17.81
N GLY A 78 28.98 -23.98 -17.98
CA GLY A 78 29.82 -23.22 -18.91
C GLY A 78 31.11 -22.68 -18.31
N GLN A 79 31.38 -22.92 -17.03
CA GLN A 79 32.68 -22.62 -16.41
C GLN A 79 33.49 -23.90 -16.21
N GLN A 80 34.15 -24.36 -17.28
CA GLN A 80 35.34 -25.19 -17.16
C GLN A 80 36.50 -24.50 -17.91
N PRO A 81 37.73 -24.66 -17.40
CA PRO A 81 38.89 -23.83 -17.72
C PRO A 81 39.37 -23.98 -19.16
#